data_AF-A0A968SWF5-F1
#
_entry.id   AF-A0A968SWF5-F1
#
_cell.length_a   1.000
_cell.length_b   1.000
_cell.length_c   1.000
_cell.angle_alpha   90.00
_cell.angle_beta   90.00
_cell.angle_gamma   90.00
#
_symmetry.space_group_name_H-M   'P 1'
#
loop_
_entity.id
_entity.type
_entity.pdbx_description
1 polymer ?
#
loop_
_entity_poly.entity_id
_entity_poly.type
_entity_poly.pdbx_seq_one_letter_code
_entity_poly.pdbx_strand_id
1 'polypeptide(L)'
;MAGGVRGNERRALRDGHRRSHPTALLARGHLLDHGGAVRAVVFEWRTGPRNRSGRCSENHRKTAVALVAAIVTVRLFLHSGGHGESFEAMPLVLAEGLAKSFGSVWPLAAPWVGALGSFIAGSATFSNMLFALLQLELATDLGYSPVSILALQTIGAAAGNMTCIHNVVAACAIAGILGSEGTVIRRTAIPMTLYLILAGFLGAASSPSS
;
A
#
# COMPACT_ATOMS: atom_id res chain seq x y z
N MET A 1 69.90 18.19 0.97
CA MET A 1 68.67 17.41 0.74
C MET A 1 68.11 16.95 2.09
N ALA A 2 67.34 17.80 2.78
CA ALA A 2 66.72 17.45 4.06
C ALA A 2 65.53 18.39 4.31
N GLY A 3 64.35 18.03 3.80
CA GLY A 3 63.16 18.90 3.94
C GLY A 3 61.80 18.27 3.65
N GLY A 4 61.73 17.00 3.23
CA GLY A 4 60.49 16.41 2.71
C GLY A 4 59.61 15.63 3.69
N VAL A 5 60.09 15.26 4.88
CA VAL A 5 59.43 14.21 5.69
C VAL A 5 58.58 14.73 6.86
N ARG A 6 58.68 16.01 7.25
CA ARG A 6 57.91 16.56 8.40
C ARG A 6 56.45 16.92 8.09
N GLY A 7 56.01 16.76 6.84
CA GLY A 7 54.64 17.11 6.41
C GLY A 7 53.59 16.03 6.65
N ASN A 8 53.99 14.74 6.72
CA ASN A 8 53.05 13.63 6.73
C ASN A 8 52.63 13.21 8.15
N GLU A 9 53.50 13.39 9.14
CA GLU A 9 53.21 13.02 10.54
C GLU A 9 52.17 13.95 11.21
N ARG A 10 52.08 15.22 10.76
CA ARG A 10 51.06 16.16 11.25
C ARG A 10 49.65 15.91 10.69
N ARG A 11 49.52 15.11 9.61
CA ARG A 11 48.22 14.67 9.08
C ARG A 11 47.71 13.43 9.80
N ALA A 12 48.58 12.47 10.13
CA ALA A 12 48.20 11.28 10.89
C ALA A 12 47.71 11.59 12.32
N LEU A 13 48.28 12.62 12.98
CA LEU A 13 47.84 13.04 14.32
C LEU A 13 46.54 13.88 14.31
N ARG A 14 46.08 14.35 13.14
CA ARG A 14 44.82 15.08 13.01
C ARG A 14 43.62 14.16 12.77
N ASP A 15 43.87 12.94 12.27
CA ASP A 15 42.85 11.92 12.06
C ASP A 15 42.66 10.99 13.28
N GLY A 16 43.59 11.00 14.25
CA GLY A 16 43.46 10.27 15.51
C GLY A 16 42.48 10.86 16.54
N HIS A 17 41.87 12.02 16.26
CA HIS A 17 41.05 12.75 17.25
C HIS A 17 39.58 12.98 16.83
N ARG A 18 39.04 12.17 15.91
CA ARG A 18 37.58 12.12 15.69
C ARG A 18 37.06 10.70 15.60
N ARG A 19 36.40 10.31 16.69
CA ARG A 19 35.36 9.26 16.83
C ARG A 19 35.82 7.87 17.31
N SER A 20 36.59 7.82 18.39
CA SER A 20 36.24 6.90 19.47
C SER A 20 35.22 7.61 20.37
N HIS A 21 33.93 7.44 20.07
CA HIS A 21 32.89 7.85 21.01
C HIS A 21 33.06 7.04 22.31
N PRO A 22 33.28 7.69 23.49
CA PRO A 22 33.35 6.98 24.77
C PRO A 22 31.99 6.40 25.23
N THR A 23 30.95 6.49 24.39
CA THR A 23 29.58 6.05 24.71
C THR A 23 29.27 4.60 24.32
N ALA A 24 30.13 3.92 23.55
CA ALA A 24 29.88 2.52 23.17
C ALA A 24 30.16 1.53 24.31
N LEU A 25 31.08 1.86 25.25
CA LEU A 25 31.44 0.96 26.34
C LEU A 25 30.56 1.12 27.59
N LEU A 26 30.00 2.31 27.82
CA LEU A 26 29.13 2.60 28.97
C LEU A 26 27.67 2.16 28.78
N ALA A 27 27.27 1.78 27.56
CA ALA A 27 25.93 1.26 27.28
C ALA A 27 25.79 -0.25 27.52
N ARG A 28 26.90 -0.99 27.72
CA ARG A 28 26.87 -2.44 27.95
C ARG A 28 26.46 -2.84 29.37
N GLY A 29 26.60 -1.94 30.35
CA GLY A 29 26.21 -2.22 31.74
C GLY A 29 24.72 -2.01 32.05
N HIS A 30 23.99 -1.31 31.17
CA HIS A 30 22.63 -0.85 31.44
C HIS A 30 21.56 -1.45 30.49
N LEU A 31 21.95 -2.46 29.70
CA LEU A 31 21.11 -3.09 28.68
C LEU A 31 20.34 -4.33 29.20
N LEU A 32 20.28 -4.54 30.51
CA LEU A 32 19.51 -5.62 31.15
C LEU A 32 18.21 -5.15 31.80
N ASP A 33 17.92 -3.85 31.77
CA ASP A 33 16.65 -3.30 32.25
C ASP A 33 15.73 -3.00 31.06
N HIS A 34 14.51 -3.55 31.09
CA HIS A 34 13.49 -3.37 30.05
C HIS A 34 13.21 -1.88 29.73
N GLY A 35 13.53 -0.95 30.63
CA GLY A 35 13.42 0.50 30.42
C GLY A 35 14.52 1.14 29.56
N GLY A 36 15.70 0.52 29.47
CA GLY A 36 16.85 1.06 28.71
C GLY A 36 16.63 1.05 27.20
N ALA A 37 16.04 -0.03 26.68
CA ALA A 37 15.73 -0.18 25.26
C ALA A 37 14.66 0.80 24.79
N VAL A 38 13.61 1.02 25.59
CA VAL A 38 12.53 1.98 25.27
C VAL A 38 13.08 3.40 25.21
N ARG A 39 13.94 3.78 26.17
CA ARG A 39 14.58 5.11 26.18
C ARG A 39 15.57 5.28 25.03
N ALA A 40 16.30 4.24 24.65
CA ALA A 40 17.17 4.26 23.48
C ALA A 40 16.38 4.45 22.18
N VAL A 41 15.27 3.72 21.99
CA VAL A 41 14.37 3.89 20.83
C VAL A 41 13.78 5.30 20.79
N VAL A 42 13.31 5.83 21.92
CA VAL A 42 12.78 7.20 22.02
C VAL A 42 13.85 8.26 21.74
N PHE A 43 15.10 8.03 22.20
CA PHE A 43 16.21 8.95 21.98
C PHE A 43 16.72 8.94 20.52
N GLU A 44 16.75 7.77 19.89
CA GLU A 44 17.04 7.59 18.46
C GLU A 44 16.00 8.31 17.60
N TRP A 45 14.71 8.16 17.95
CA TRP A 45 13.61 8.90 17.30
C TRP A 45 13.77 10.42 17.41
N ARG A 46 14.30 10.90 18.54
CA ARG A 46 14.49 12.32 18.81
C ARG A 46 15.74 12.91 18.14
N THR A 47 16.75 12.10 17.84
CA THR A 47 18.05 12.57 17.31
C THR A 47 18.31 12.22 15.85
N GLY A 48 17.42 11.48 15.19
CA GLY A 48 17.53 11.13 13.78
C GLY A 48 17.65 12.34 12.83
N PRO A 49 18.29 12.17 11.65
CA PRO A 49 18.72 13.28 10.78
C PRO A 49 17.57 14.22 10.37
N ARG A 50 17.79 15.52 10.60
CA ARG A 50 16.83 16.63 10.37
C ARG A 50 16.50 16.92 8.91
N ASN A 51 17.24 16.37 7.94
CA ASN A 51 17.06 16.66 6.50
C ASN A 51 16.04 15.72 5.82
N ARG A 52 14.93 15.40 6.52
CA ARG A 52 13.82 14.54 6.08
C ARG A 52 12.73 15.31 5.31
N SER A 53 12.57 16.59 5.60
CA SER A 53 11.45 17.41 5.10
C SER A 53 11.39 17.51 3.57
N GLY A 54 12.54 17.71 2.90
CA GLY A 54 12.58 17.83 1.44
C GLY A 54 12.22 16.55 0.67
N ARG A 55 12.53 15.38 1.23
CA ARG A 55 12.25 14.08 0.59
C ARG A 55 10.78 13.64 0.74
N CYS A 56 10.13 13.97 1.87
CA CYS A 56 8.69 13.77 1.99
C CYS A 56 7.94 14.61 0.94
N SER A 57 8.25 15.90 0.84
CA SER A 57 7.56 16.82 -0.07
C SER A 57 7.63 16.37 -1.55
N GLU A 58 8.80 15.92 -2.01
CA GLU A 58 9.00 15.38 -3.36
C GLU A 58 8.14 14.13 -3.63
N ASN A 59 7.99 13.24 -2.64
CA ASN A 59 7.21 12.02 -2.78
C ASN A 59 5.70 12.28 -2.79
N HIS A 60 5.20 13.21 -1.98
CA HIS A 60 3.78 13.57 -1.98
C HIS A 60 3.33 14.12 -3.34
N ARG A 61 4.19 14.88 -4.03
CA ARG A 61 3.89 15.40 -5.37
C ARG A 61 3.77 14.28 -6.41
N LYS A 62 4.62 13.26 -6.36
CA LYS A 62 4.57 12.12 -7.30
C LYS A 62 3.29 11.29 -7.11
N THR A 63 2.91 11.02 -5.87
CA THR A 63 1.66 10.30 -5.57
C THR A 63 0.42 11.09 -5.97
N ALA A 64 0.42 12.41 -5.78
CA ALA A 64 -0.69 13.28 -6.19
C ALA A 64 -0.90 13.29 -7.71
N VAL A 65 0.19 13.38 -8.50
CA VAL A 65 0.11 13.35 -9.96
C VAL A 65 -0.45 12.01 -10.46
N ALA A 66 -0.02 10.90 -9.87
CA ALA A 66 -0.53 9.56 -10.21
C ALA A 66 -2.04 9.41 -9.89
N LEU A 67 -2.49 9.95 -8.76
CA LEU A 67 -3.90 9.99 -8.38
C LEU A 67 -4.73 10.79 -9.38
N VAL A 68 -4.29 12.00 -9.74
CA VAL A 68 -4.99 12.84 -10.72
C VAL A 68 -5.06 12.16 -12.08
N ALA A 69 -3.94 11.58 -12.55
CA ALA A 69 -3.91 10.84 -13.81
C ALA A 69 -4.90 9.68 -13.80
N ALA A 70 -4.93 8.88 -12.72
CA ALA A 70 -5.87 7.78 -12.59
C ALA A 70 -7.33 8.24 -12.60
N ILE A 71 -7.65 9.32 -11.88
CA ILE A 71 -9.00 9.90 -11.87
C ILE A 71 -9.40 10.37 -13.27
N VAL A 72 -8.49 11.06 -13.97
CA VAL A 72 -8.73 11.53 -15.33
C VAL A 72 -8.94 10.36 -16.29
N THR A 73 -8.12 9.31 -16.22
CA THR A 73 -8.29 8.10 -17.04
C THR A 73 -9.65 7.45 -16.76
N VAL A 74 -10.03 7.26 -15.50
CA VAL A 74 -11.34 6.70 -15.14
C VAL A 74 -12.47 7.58 -15.68
N ARG A 75 -12.39 8.90 -15.51
CA ARG A 75 -13.40 9.85 -16.02
C ARG A 75 -13.48 9.85 -17.54
N LEU A 76 -12.35 9.74 -18.24
CA LEU A 76 -12.31 9.62 -19.70
C LEU A 76 -12.96 8.32 -20.17
N PHE A 77 -12.69 7.19 -19.52
CA PHE A 77 -13.32 5.90 -19.84
C PHE A 77 -14.85 5.95 -19.66
N LEU A 78 -15.33 6.63 -18.61
CA LEU A 78 -16.76 6.76 -18.31
C LEU A 78 -17.47 7.74 -19.24
N HIS A 79 -16.82 8.86 -19.57
CA HIS A 79 -17.40 9.91 -20.42
C HIS A 79 -17.10 9.69 -21.91
N SER A 80 -16.49 8.56 -22.27
CA SER A 80 -16.14 8.20 -23.65
C SER A 80 -17.34 8.03 -24.58
N GLY A 81 -18.55 7.79 -24.04
CA GLY A 81 -19.79 7.62 -24.81
C GLY A 81 -20.51 8.93 -25.18
N GLY A 82 -19.89 10.08 -24.95
CA GLY A 82 -20.54 11.39 -25.02
C GLY A 82 -20.46 12.12 -26.36
N HIS A 83 -20.67 11.47 -27.52
CA HIS A 83 -20.82 12.17 -28.80
C HIS A 83 -21.74 11.43 -29.78
N GLY A 84 -23.06 11.53 -29.57
CA GLY A 84 -24.06 11.50 -30.65
C GLY A 84 -24.30 10.22 -31.46
N GLU A 85 -23.42 9.23 -31.51
CA GLU A 85 -23.60 8.03 -32.33
C GLU A 85 -23.14 6.75 -31.61
N SER A 86 -24.09 5.79 -31.46
CA SER A 86 -23.93 4.32 -31.53
C SER A 86 -22.78 3.60 -30.79
N PHE A 87 -22.06 4.23 -29.86
CA PHE A 87 -21.06 3.56 -29.02
C PHE A 87 -21.36 3.76 -27.53
N GLU A 88 -21.71 2.67 -26.86
CA GLU A 88 -21.87 2.62 -25.40
C GLU A 88 -20.53 2.89 -24.68
N ALA A 89 -20.61 3.36 -23.43
CA ALA A 89 -19.42 3.57 -22.61
C ALA A 89 -18.63 2.25 -22.50
N MET A 90 -17.31 2.30 -22.72
CA MET A 90 -16.44 1.10 -22.62
C MET A 90 -16.63 0.24 -21.36
N PRO A 91 -16.92 0.82 -20.16
CA PRO A 91 -17.22 0.04 -18.97
C PRO A 91 -18.48 -0.82 -19.08
N LEU A 92 -19.48 -0.39 -19.86
CA LEU A 92 -20.73 -1.12 -20.07
C LEU A 92 -20.49 -2.40 -20.89
N VAL A 93 -19.72 -2.32 -21.97
CA VAL A 93 -19.34 -3.48 -22.79
C VAL A 93 -18.48 -4.49 -22.01
N LEU A 94 -17.57 -3.99 -21.17
CA LEU A 94 -16.79 -4.84 -20.25
C LEU A 94 -17.68 -5.47 -19.17
N ALA A 95 -18.66 -4.72 -18.66
CA ALA A 95 -19.62 -5.21 -17.70
C ALA A 95 -20.44 -6.35 -18.31
N GLU A 96 -21.01 -6.19 -19.50
CA GLU A 96 -21.75 -7.25 -20.18
C GLU A 96 -20.89 -8.50 -20.45
N GLY A 97 -19.63 -8.33 -20.86
CA GLY A 97 -18.71 -9.44 -21.10
C GLY A 97 -18.38 -10.23 -19.83
N LEU A 98 -18.20 -9.54 -18.71
CA LEU A 98 -17.99 -10.14 -17.40
C LEU A 98 -19.29 -10.74 -16.84
N ALA A 99 -20.44 -10.09 -17.04
CA ALA A 99 -21.75 -10.55 -16.62
C ALA A 99 -22.13 -11.87 -17.32
N LYS A 100 -21.88 -11.97 -18.64
CA LYS A 100 -22.08 -13.22 -19.40
C LYS A 100 -21.16 -14.35 -18.95
N SER A 101 -19.96 -14.03 -18.48
CA SER A 101 -18.95 -15.03 -18.07
C SER A 101 -19.08 -15.46 -16.60
N PHE A 102 -19.47 -14.54 -15.71
CA PHE A 102 -19.48 -14.75 -14.26
C PHE A 102 -20.87 -14.73 -13.63
N GLY A 103 -21.91 -14.25 -14.31
CA GLY A 103 -23.34 -14.34 -13.95
C GLY A 103 -23.64 -14.42 -12.45
N SER A 104 -23.86 -15.64 -11.95
CA SER A 104 -24.24 -15.93 -10.56
C SER A 104 -23.11 -15.92 -9.53
N VAL A 105 -21.85 -16.02 -9.96
CA VAL A 105 -20.66 -16.01 -9.08
C VAL A 105 -20.05 -14.62 -8.92
N TRP A 106 -20.64 -13.58 -9.51
CA TRP A 106 -20.13 -12.21 -9.39
C TRP A 106 -20.03 -11.69 -7.94
N PRO A 107 -21.02 -11.91 -7.03
CA PRO A 107 -20.89 -11.48 -5.62
C PRO A 107 -19.72 -12.15 -4.88
N LEU A 108 -19.34 -13.36 -5.30
CA LEU A 108 -18.16 -14.05 -4.78
C LEU A 108 -16.87 -13.44 -5.32
N ALA A 109 -16.86 -12.95 -6.56
CA ALA A 109 -15.68 -12.35 -7.20
C ALA A 109 -15.49 -10.86 -6.85
N ALA A 110 -16.57 -10.13 -6.59
CA ALA A 110 -16.58 -8.70 -6.26
C ALA A 110 -15.57 -8.29 -5.16
N PRO A 111 -15.49 -8.96 -3.99
CA PRO A 111 -14.52 -8.61 -2.96
C PRO A 111 -13.07 -8.92 -3.39
N TRP A 112 -12.83 -9.90 -4.27
CA TRP A 112 -11.48 -10.19 -4.78
C TRP A 112 -10.98 -9.10 -5.71
N VAL A 113 -11.84 -8.55 -6.57
CA VAL A 113 -11.49 -7.42 -7.44
C VAL A 113 -11.06 -6.23 -6.60
N GLY A 114 -11.80 -5.91 -5.53
CA GLY A 114 -11.44 -4.83 -4.61
C GLY A 114 -10.14 -5.07 -3.86
N ALA A 115 -9.92 -6.31 -3.45
CA ALA A 115 -8.69 -6.73 -2.78
C ALA A 115 -7.48 -6.67 -3.70
N LEU A 116 -7.61 -7.08 -4.97
CA LEU A 116 -6.55 -6.98 -5.98
C LEU A 116 -6.21 -5.52 -6.29
N GLY A 117 -7.23 -4.68 -6.47
CA GLY A 117 -7.05 -3.25 -6.70
C GLY A 117 -6.32 -2.58 -5.54
N SER A 118 -6.66 -2.94 -4.30
CA SER A 118 -5.95 -2.42 -3.13
C SER A 118 -4.62 -3.13 -2.88
N PHE A 119 -4.40 -4.35 -3.32
CA PHE A 119 -3.09 -5.00 -3.20
C PHE A 119 -2.06 -4.36 -4.13
N ILE A 120 -2.45 -4.01 -5.36
CA ILE A 120 -1.56 -3.39 -6.34
C ILE A 120 -1.36 -1.90 -6.05
N ALA A 121 -2.44 -1.18 -5.75
CA ALA A 121 -2.37 0.26 -5.50
C ALA A 121 -2.06 0.64 -4.04
N GLY A 122 -2.35 -0.26 -3.09
CA GLY A 122 -2.34 -0.08 -1.62
C GLY A 122 -2.82 1.23 -1.09
N SER A 123 -3.94 1.61 -1.65
CA SER A 123 -4.92 2.42 -0.97
C SER A 123 -6.28 1.82 -1.27
N ALA A 124 -7.09 1.62 -0.24
CA ALA A 124 -8.48 1.22 -0.42
C ALA A 124 -9.25 2.28 -1.23
N THR A 125 -8.93 3.56 -1.04
CA THR A 125 -9.55 4.67 -1.77
C THR A 125 -9.27 4.61 -3.26
N PHE A 126 -8.01 4.36 -3.66
CA PHE A 126 -7.64 4.26 -5.06
C PHE A 126 -8.32 3.06 -5.74
N SER A 127 -8.38 1.92 -5.06
CA SER A 127 -9.12 0.74 -5.54
C SER A 127 -10.59 1.05 -5.78
N ASN A 128 -11.25 1.75 -4.85
CA ASN A 128 -12.64 2.15 -5.00
C ASN A 128 -12.83 3.12 -6.17
N MET A 129 -11.93 4.09 -6.37
CA MET A 129 -12.04 5.01 -7.52
C MET A 129 -11.90 4.30 -8.87
N LEU A 130 -11.08 3.25 -8.95
CA LEU A 130 -10.89 2.48 -10.19
C LEU A 130 -12.06 1.55 -10.49
N PHE A 131 -12.56 0.83 -9.48
CA PHE A 131 -13.44 -0.32 -9.70
C PHE A 131 -14.87 -0.14 -9.19
N ALA A 132 -15.18 0.84 -8.35
CA ALA A 132 -16.55 1.03 -7.85
C ALA A 132 -17.53 1.28 -8.98
N LEU A 133 -17.14 2.05 -10.00
CA LEU A 133 -18.02 2.34 -11.13
C LEU A 133 -18.20 1.13 -12.04
N LEU A 134 -17.14 0.37 -12.32
CA LEU A 134 -17.27 -0.92 -13.01
C LEU A 134 -18.22 -1.87 -12.28
N GLN A 135 -18.11 -1.94 -10.95
CA GLN A 135 -18.98 -2.80 -10.14
C GLN A 135 -20.41 -2.28 -10.02
N LEU A 136 -20.63 -0.97 -10.10
CA LEU A 136 -21.95 -0.36 -10.17
C LEU A 136 -22.67 -0.74 -11.47
N GLU A 137 -21.99 -0.59 -12.61
CA GLU A 137 -22.53 -0.98 -13.92
C GLU A 137 -22.81 -2.49 -13.97
N LEU A 138 -21.87 -3.30 -13.47
CA LEU A 138 -22.03 -4.76 -13.38
C LEU A 138 -23.20 -5.19 -12.50
N ALA A 139 -23.40 -4.54 -11.34
CA ALA A 139 -24.54 -4.83 -10.49
C ALA A 139 -25.86 -4.50 -11.19
N THR A 140 -25.90 -3.37 -11.91
CA THR A 140 -27.08 -2.92 -12.64
C THR A 140 -27.44 -3.85 -13.79
N ASP A 141 -26.44 -4.32 -14.55
CA ASP A 141 -26.62 -5.25 -15.67
C ASP A 141 -27.03 -6.66 -15.22
N LEU A 142 -26.44 -7.14 -14.10
CA LEU A 142 -26.79 -8.44 -13.51
C LEU A 142 -28.09 -8.44 -12.70
N GLY A 143 -28.72 -7.27 -12.50
CA GLY A 143 -29.92 -7.13 -11.66
C GLY A 143 -29.68 -7.26 -10.16
N TYR A 144 -28.43 -7.14 -9.69
CA TYR A 144 -28.09 -7.13 -8.27
C TYR A 144 -28.19 -5.71 -7.68
N SER A 145 -28.43 -5.62 -6.37
CA SER A 145 -28.41 -4.33 -5.67
C SER A 145 -27.01 -3.71 -5.76
N PRO A 146 -26.85 -2.50 -6.31
CA PRO A 146 -25.54 -1.88 -6.41
C PRO A 146 -24.90 -1.62 -5.04
N VAL A 147 -25.72 -1.43 -4.00
CA VAL A 147 -25.25 -1.23 -2.64
C VAL A 147 -24.55 -2.46 -2.08
N SER A 148 -25.05 -3.67 -2.34
CA SER A 148 -24.44 -4.90 -1.80
C SER A 148 -23.11 -5.20 -2.49
N ILE A 149 -23.05 -5.06 -3.82
CA ILE A 149 -21.83 -5.26 -4.60
C ILE A 149 -20.76 -4.22 -4.22
N LEU A 150 -21.13 -2.94 -4.08
CA LEU A 150 -20.20 -1.90 -3.62
C LEU A 150 -19.75 -2.13 -2.18
N ALA A 151 -20.61 -2.62 -1.29
CA ALA A 151 -20.20 -2.99 0.07
C ALA A 151 -19.13 -4.09 0.03
N LEU A 152 -19.34 -5.15 -0.76
CA LEU A 152 -18.37 -6.23 -0.96
C LEU A 152 -17.04 -5.72 -1.51
N GLN A 153 -17.08 -4.80 -2.48
CA GLN A 153 -15.90 -4.14 -3.01
C GLN A 153 -15.10 -3.42 -1.92
N THR A 154 -15.77 -2.64 -1.07
CA THR A 154 -15.10 -1.89 0.00
C THR A 154 -14.49 -2.81 1.08
N ILE A 155 -15.18 -3.90 1.41
CA ILE A 155 -14.69 -4.95 2.31
C ILE A 155 -13.44 -5.60 1.72
N GLY A 156 -13.48 -5.94 0.44
CA GLY A 156 -12.34 -6.47 -0.30
C GLY A 156 -11.16 -5.50 -0.35
N ALA A 157 -11.42 -4.23 -0.65
CA ALA A 157 -10.40 -3.19 -0.70
C ALA A 157 -9.74 -2.97 0.67
N ALA A 158 -10.49 -3.02 1.77
CA ALA A 158 -9.92 -2.95 3.12
C ALA A 158 -8.99 -4.14 3.40
N ALA A 159 -9.39 -5.35 3.01
CA ALA A 159 -8.60 -6.56 3.18
C ALA A 159 -7.29 -6.51 2.36
N GLY A 160 -7.37 -6.10 1.10
CA GLY A 160 -6.20 -5.97 0.21
C GLY A 160 -5.20 -4.93 0.69
N ASN A 161 -5.69 -3.81 1.27
CA ASN A 161 -4.84 -2.77 1.82
C ASN A 161 -3.96 -3.28 2.97
N MET A 162 -4.47 -4.21 3.79
CA MET A 162 -3.71 -4.85 4.88
C MET A 162 -2.50 -5.65 4.37
N THR A 163 -2.65 -6.28 3.20
CA THR A 163 -1.62 -7.15 2.60
C THR A 163 -0.72 -6.45 1.59
N CYS A 164 -0.92 -5.15 1.37
CA CYS A 164 -0.22 -4.46 0.31
C CYS A 164 1.31 -4.40 0.52
N ILE A 165 2.07 -4.60 -0.57
CA ILE A 165 3.53 -4.64 -0.57
C ILE A 165 4.14 -3.38 0.03
N HIS A 166 3.69 -2.18 -0.30
CA HIS A 166 4.31 -0.97 0.28
C HIS A 166 3.98 -0.76 1.75
N ASN A 167 2.81 -1.23 2.21
CA ASN A 167 2.48 -1.21 3.63
C ASN A 167 3.39 -2.20 4.39
N VAL A 168 3.59 -3.39 3.84
CA VAL A 168 4.45 -4.41 4.45
C VAL A 168 5.93 -4.03 4.41
N VAL A 169 6.45 -3.50 3.30
CA VAL A 169 7.84 -3.04 3.17
C VAL A 169 8.13 -1.91 4.16
N ALA A 170 7.22 -0.93 4.28
CA ALA A 170 7.34 0.14 5.26
C ALA A 170 7.33 -0.39 6.71
N ALA A 171 6.43 -1.34 7.02
CA ALA A 171 6.37 -1.97 8.33
C ALA A 171 7.65 -2.75 8.65
N CYS A 172 8.20 -3.51 7.69
CA CYS A 172 9.45 -4.26 7.86
C CYS A 172 10.65 -3.34 8.07
N ALA A 173 10.68 -2.19 7.39
CA ALA A 173 11.73 -1.18 7.56
C ALA A 173 11.73 -0.57 8.98
N ILE A 174 10.55 -0.37 9.58
CA ILE A 174 10.41 0.17 10.95
C ILE A 174 10.68 -0.91 12.00
N ALA A 175 10.25 -2.14 11.75
CA ALA A 175 10.45 -3.28 12.66
C ALA A 175 11.87 -3.88 12.60
N GLY A 176 12.71 -3.43 11.66
CA GLY A 176 14.10 -3.89 11.52
C GLY A 176 14.26 -5.29 10.93
N ILE A 177 13.22 -5.83 10.29
CA ILE A 177 13.17 -7.18 9.71
C ILE A 177 13.24 -7.14 8.16
N LEU A 178 14.25 -6.44 7.63
CA LEU A 178 14.48 -6.32 6.19
C LEU A 178 14.78 -7.68 5.56
N GLY A 179 14.20 -7.96 4.38
CA GLY A 179 14.36 -9.24 3.68
C GLY A 179 13.42 -10.36 4.14
N SER A 180 12.56 -10.10 5.13
CA SER A 180 11.46 -10.99 5.53
C SER A 180 10.10 -10.52 5.03
N GLU A 181 10.03 -9.58 4.08
CA GLU A 181 8.75 -9.02 3.61
C GLU A 181 7.84 -10.09 3.03
N GLY A 182 8.41 -11.05 2.28
CA GLY A 182 7.66 -12.17 1.72
C GLY A 182 7.03 -13.07 2.78
N THR A 183 7.72 -13.29 3.91
CA THR A 183 7.17 -14.06 5.04
C THR A 183 6.02 -13.31 5.69
N VAL A 184 6.11 -11.99 5.82
CA VAL A 184 5.04 -11.15 6.36
C VAL A 184 3.83 -11.15 5.42
N ILE A 185 4.04 -10.94 4.12
CA ILE A 185 2.97 -11.01 3.10
C ILE A 185 2.30 -12.38 3.12
N ARG A 186 3.07 -13.47 3.17
CA ARG A 186 2.50 -14.82 3.22
C ARG A 186 1.68 -15.06 4.48
N ARG A 187 2.06 -14.43 5.60
CA ARG A 187 1.35 -14.57 6.88
C ARG A 187 0.10 -13.69 6.96
N THR A 188 0.09 -12.53 6.30
CA THR A 188 -1.07 -11.65 6.18
C THR A 188 -2.02 -12.03 5.04
N ALA A 189 -1.55 -12.76 4.02
CA ALA A 189 -2.37 -13.29 2.94
C ALA A 189 -3.38 -14.34 3.43
N ILE A 190 -3.01 -15.16 4.42
CA ILE A 190 -3.92 -16.17 5.00
C ILE A 190 -5.20 -15.55 5.58
N PRO A 191 -5.14 -14.57 6.51
CA PRO A 191 -6.34 -13.93 7.02
C PRO A 191 -7.09 -13.12 5.95
N MET A 192 -6.38 -12.53 4.97
CA MET A 192 -7.02 -11.85 3.84
C MET A 192 -7.87 -12.81 3.02
N THR A 193 -7.32 -13.96 2.60
CA THR A 193 -8.05 -14.97 1.83
C THR A 193 -9.27 -15.48 2.60
N LEU A 194 -9.14 -15.78 3.90
CA LEU A 194 -10.28 -16.18 4.72
C LEU A 194 -11.36 -15.10 4.80
N TYR A 195 -10.96 -13.84 4.98
CA TYR A 195 -11.88 -12.72 5.06
C TYR A 195 -12.60 -12.46 3.72
N LEU A 196 -11.92 -12.63 2.58
CA LEU A 196 -12.52 -12.50 1.26
C LEU A 196 -13.50 -13.62 0.94
N ILE A 197 -13.17 -14.86 1.32
CA ILE A 197 -14.09 -15.99 1.19
C ILE A 197 -15.35 -15.73 2.02
N LEU A 198 -15.20 -15.32 3.28
CA LEU A 198 -16.33 -15.01 4.15
C LEU A 198 -17.19 -13.86 3.58
N ALA A 199 -16.55 -12.78 3.11
CA ALA A 199 -17.22 -11.67 2.47
C ALA A 199 -17.99 -12.11 1.22
N GLY A 200 -17.38 -12.94 0.36
CA GLY A 200 -18.02 -13.48 -0.84
C GLY A 200 -19.22 -14.37 -0.51
N PHE A 201 -19.12 -15.21 0.52
CA PHE A 201 -20.26 -16.01 1.01
C PHE A 201 -21.39 -15.13 1.57
N LEU A 202 -21.07 -14.08 2.32
CA LEU A 202 -22.08 -13.10 2.78
C LEU A 202 -22.71 -12.33 1.61
N GLY A 203 -21.93 -12.04 0.57
CA GLY A 203 -22.41 -11.44 -0.67
C GLY A 203 -23.40 -12.33 -1.41
N ALA A 204 -23.07 -13.61 -1.55
CA ALA A 204 -23.94 -14.62 -2.16
C ALA A 204 -25.20 -14.88 -1.32
N ALA A 205 -25.10 -14.80 0.03
CA ALA A 205 -26.25 -14.94 0.91
C ALA A 205 -27.16 -13.70 0.94
N SER A 206 -26.62 -12.52 0.62
CA SER A 206 -27.33 -11.23 0.63
C SER A 206 -27.90 -10.84 -0.73
N SER A 207 -27.56 -11.53 -1.82
CA SER A 207 -28.25 -11.34 -3.10
C SER A 207 -29.68 -11.89 -2.99
N PRO A 208 -30.72 -11.03 -2.91
CA PRO A 208 -32.08 -11.49 -2.86
C PRO A 208 -32.43 -12.09 -4.22
N SER A 209 -32.91 -13.33 -4.21
CA SER A 209 -33.65 -13.89 -5.34
C SER A 209 -35.03 -13.22 -5.38
N SER A 210 -35.19 -12.19 -6.20
CA SER A 210 -36.51 -11.67 -6.60
C SER A 210 -36.40 -10.82 -7.85
#